data_AF-A0A3D5SSD6-F1
#
_entry.id   AF-A0A3D5SSD6-F1
#
_cell.length_a   1.000
_cell.length_b   1.000
_cell.length_c   1.000
_cell.angle_alpha   90.00
_cell.angle_beta   90.00
_cell.angle_gamma   90.00
#
_symmetry.space_group_name_H-M   'P 1'
#
loop_
_entity.id
_entity.type
_entity.pdbx_description
1 polymer ?
#
loop_
_entity_poly.entity_id
_entity_poly.type
_entity_poly.pdbx_seq_one_letter_code
_entity_poly.pdbx_strand_id
1 'polypeptide(L)' 'MIITQQAKLIRLEAGEIRKTGRSAQGVRLIKIEEGDKVTSASLVEAAAEEETEEETPAS' A
#
# COMPACT_ATOMS: atom_id res chain seq x y z
N MET A 1 1.06 -4.93 -1.54
CA MET A 1 0.16 -5.50 -0.52
C MET A 1 0.98 -6.05 0.63
N ILE A 2 0.55 -5.82 1.87
CA ILE A 2 1.12 -6.37 3.10
C ILE A 2 0.03 -7.16 3.82
N ILE A 3 0.38 -8.32 4.38
CA ILE A 3 -0.53 -9.16 5.15
C ILE A 3 0.06 -9.38 6.55
N THR A 4 -0.78 -9.30 7.59
CA THR A 4 -0.37 -9.57 8.97
C THR A 4 -0.91 -10.91 9.48
N GLN A 5 -0.37 -11.39 10.62
CA GLN A 5 -0.78 -12.64 11.26
C GLN A 5 -2.26 -12.62 11.66
N GLN A 6 -2.79 -11.45 11.99
CA GLN A 6 -4.21 -11.23 12.33
C GLN A 6 -5.09 -10.98 11.09
N ALA A 7 -4.66 -11.44 9.91
CA ALA A 7 -5.40 -11.31 8.65
C ALA A 7 -5.72 -9.87 8.21
N LYS A 8 -4.93 -8.87 8.67
CA LYS A 8 -5.05 -7.50 8.16
C LYS A 8 -4.38 -7.40 6.80
N LEU A 9 -5.14 -6.92 5.80
CA LEU A 9 -4.66 -6.68 4.43
C LEU A 9 -4.45 -5.18 4.24
N ILE A 10 -3.24 -4.80 3.84
CA ILE A 10 -2.87 -3.40 3.69
C ILE A 10 -2.35 -3.17 2.26
N ARG A 11 -3.08 -2.33 1.52
CA ARG A 11 -2.68 -1.83 0.22
C ARG A 11 -2.05 -0.47 0.41
N LEU A 12 -0.91 -0.28 -0.22
CA LEU A 12 -0.14 0.95 -0.21
C LEU A 12 0.51 1.09 -1.57
N GLU A 13 0.58 2.32 -2.06
CA GLU A 13 1.23 2.61 -3.32
C GLU A 13 2.74 2.56 -3.14
N ALA A 14 3.43 1.84 -4.03
CA ALA A 14 4.89 1.74 -3.95
C ALA A 14 5.58 3.10 -4.19
N GLY A 15 4.94 3.98 -4.97
CA GLY A 15 5.44 5.32 -5.29
C GLY A 15 5.53 6.25 -4.07
N GLU A 16 4.64 6.09 -3.10
CA GLU A 16 4.61 6.89 -1.87
C GLU A 16 5.67 6.46 -0.84
N ILE A 17 6.28 5.28 -1.02
CA ILE A 17 7.29 4.79 -0.10
C ILE A 17 8.57 5.61 -0.25
N ARG A 18 8.99 6.24 0.85
CA ARG A 18 10.25 6.99 0.90
C ARG A 18 11.43 6.09 0.52
N LYS A 19 12.19 6.51 -0.49
CA LYS A 19 13.45 5.86 -0.89
C LYS A 19 14.48 6.01 0.23
N THR A 20 15.11 4.91 0.62
CA THR A 20 16.20 4.89 1.61
C THR A 20 17.44 4.20 1.04
N GLY A 21 18.61 4.58 1.54
CA GLY A 21 19.87 3.91 1.19
C GLY A 21 19.94 2.49 1.74
N ARG A 22 20.82 1.65 1.17
CA ARG A 22 20.95 0.23 1.50
C ARG A 22 21.40 -0.04 2.95
N SER A 23 22.16 0.89 3.55
CA SER A 23 22.63 0.77 4.94
C SER A 23 21.64 1.32 5.98
N ALA A 24 20.44 1.75 5.56
CA ALA A 24 19.44 2.30 6.46
C ALA A 24 18.52 1.21 7.02
N GLN A 25 17.92 1.48 8.19
CA GLN A 25 16.89 0.63 8.79
C GLN A 25 15.55 0.65 8.02
N GLY A 26 15.36 1.65 7.15
CA GLY A 26 14.11 1.87 6.42
C GLY A 26 13.16 2.83 7.14
N VAL A 27 11.91 2.85 6.69
CA VAL A 27 10.83 3.67 7.25
C VAL A 27 9.66 2.80 7.70
N ARG A 28 8.89 3.29 8.67
CA ARG A 28 7.67 2.61 9.10
C ARG A 28 6.54 2.89 8.11
N LEU A 29 6.07 1.85 7.42
CA LEU A 29 4.94 1.97 6.48
C LEU A 29 3.59 1.92 7.20
N ILE A 30 3.47 1.04 8.19
CA ILE A 30 2.21 0.75 8.88
C ILE A 30 2.41 0.66 10.39
N LYS A 31 1.41 1.10 11.15
CA LYS A 31 1.32 0.81 12.58
C LYS A 31 0.47 -0.44 12.76
N ILE A 32 1.06 -1.45 13.38
CA ILE A 32 0.38 -2.68 13.77
C ILE A 32 0.18 -2.70 15.29
N GLU A 33 -0.79 -3.46 15.75
CA GLU A 33 -1.09 -3.65 17.16
C GLU A 33 -0.01 -4.47 17.86
N GLU A 34 0.01 -4.39 19.18
CA GLU A 34 0.95 -5.16 19.99
C GLU A 34 0.72 -6.66 19.79
N GLY A 35 1.80 -7.41 19.54
CA GLY A 35 1.75 -8.84 19.26
C GLY A 35 1.44 -9.22 17.80
N ASP A 36 0.96 -8.29 16.96
CA ASP A 36 0.79 -8.55 15.53
C ASP A 36 2.13 -8.44 14.78
N LYS A 37 2.25 -9.20 13.69
CA LYS A 37 3.46 -9.23 12.84
C LYS A 37 3.08 -9.32 11.38
N VAL A 38 3.89 -8.70 10.52
CA VAL A 38 3.80 -8.88 9.07
C VAL A 38 4.24 -10.30 8.73
N THR A 39 3.42 -11.02 7.96
CA THR A 39 3.71 -12.38 7.48
C THR A 39 4.15 -12.40 6.04
N SER A 40 3.59 -11.52 5.21
CA SER A 40 3.92 -11.46 3.79
C SER A 40 3.80 -10.04 3.24
N ALA A 41 4.56 -9.79 2.18
CA ALA A 41 4.43 -8.63 1.34
C ALA A 41 4.56 -9.08 -0.13
N SER A 42 3.68 -8.58 -0.99
CA SER A 42 3.67 -8.88 -2.41
C SER A 42 3.40 -7.63 -3.23
N LEU A 43 3.97 -7.57 -4.44
CA LEU A 43 3.52 -6.62 -5.45
C LEU A 43 2.17 -7.09 -6.00
N VAL A 44 1.30 -6.13 -6.24
CA VAL A 44 0.01 -6.32 -6.91
C VAL A 44 0.01 -5.32 -8.03
N GLU A 45 -0.41 -5.75 -9.22
CA GLU A 45 -0.58 -4.84 -10.35
C GLU A 45 -1.58 -3.76 -9.98
N ALA A 46 -1.33 -2.55 -10.46
CA ALA A 46 -2.32 -1.50 -10.36
C ALA A 46 -3.57 -1.98 -11.09
N ALA A 47 -4.73 -1.87 -10.44
CA ALA A 47 -5.97 -1.99 -11.18
C ALA A 47 -5.94 -0.88 -12.23
N ALA A 48 -6.25 -1.20 -13.49
CA ALA A 48 -6.55 -0.18 -14.46
C ALA A 48 -7.63 0.70 -13.82
N GLU A 49 -7.31 1.97 -13.60
CA GLU A 49 -8.30 2.96 -13.23
C GLU A 49 -9.28 2.97 -14.40
N GLU A 50 -10.47 2.40 -14.21
CA GLU A 50 -11.58 2.80 -15.07
C GLU A 50 -11.80 4.27 -14.74
N GLU A 51 -11.33 5.14 -15.64
CA GLU A 51 -11.70 6.54 -15.68
C GLU A 51 -13.22 6.58 -15.61
N THR A 52 -13.77 6.87 -14.43
CA THR A 52 -15.16 7.26 -14.34
C THR A 52 -15.21 8.63 -14.95
N GLU A 53 -15.54 8.67 -16.25
CA GLU A 53 -15.82 9.87 -16.99
C GLU A 53 -17.00 10.55 -16.27
N GLU A 54 -16.69 11.56 -15.43
CA GLU A 54 -17.71 12.47 -14.92
C GLU A 54 -18.30 13.19 -16.14
N GLU A 55 -19.48 12.73 -16.58
CA GLU A 55 -20.32 13.45 -17.53
C GLU A 55 -20.51 14.88 -17.01
N THR A 56 -19.78 15.82 -17.60
CA THR A 56 -20.00 17.24 -17.36
C THR A 56 -21.34 17.58 -18.03
N PRO A 57 -22.37 18.03 -17.30
CA PRO A 57 -23.63 18.39 -17.93
C PRO A 57 -23.39 19.60 -18.83
N ALA A 58 -23.60 19.40 -20.13
CA ALA A 58 -23.54 20.44 -21.14
C ALA A 58 -24.55 21.55 -20.80
N SER A 59 -24.08 22.79 -20.78
CA SER A 59 -24.90 24.00 -20.86
C SER A 59 -24.96 24.52 -22.28
#